data_AF-A0A936DAV8-F1
#
_entry.id   AF-A0A936DAV8-F1
#
_cell.length_a   1.000
_cell.length_b   1.000
_cell.length_c   1.000
_cell.angle_alpha   90.00
_cell.angle_beta   90.00
_cell.angle_gamma   90.00
#
_symmetry.space_group_name_H-M   'P 1'
#
loop_
_entity.id
_entity.type
_entity.pdbx_description
1 polymer ?
#
loop_
_entity_poly.entity_id
_entity_poly.type
_entity_poly.pdbx_seq_one_letter_code
_entity_poly.pdbx_strand_id
1 'polypeptide(L)'
;MESENPTPPSRADAIEALRQMQSARRRAGAYALPTAYHLAVGGVFGALLAAQGLPLGWRLAVEIAVVAAALAMMAWSRRVTGRFVNGWRKGPTRWIAVTLTVAFVGLALATLEVDATHEVRVAPLLAGVAMFVIAAMADWLWVQFYRAELQR
;
A
#
# COMPACT_ATOMS: atom_id res chain seq x y z
N MET A 1 22.21 -23.93 41.08
CA MET A 1 22.06 -23.58 39.65
C MET A 1 22.43 -22.12 39.52
N GLU A 2 23.72 -21.84 39.32
CA GLU A 2 24.19 -20.49 38.99
C GLU A 2 23.72 -20.16 37.58
N SER A 3 22.88 -19.13 37.44
CA SER A 3 22.51 -18.61 36.13
C SER A 3 23.74 -17.94 35.53
N GLU A 4 24.30 -18.56 34.49
CA GLU A 4 25.34 -17.97 33.66
C GLU A 4 24.83 -16.63 33.12
N ASN A 5 25.33 -15.54 33.69
CA ASN A 5 24.91 -14.19 33.32
C ASN A 5 25.63 -13.85 31.99
N PRO A 6 24.90 -13.66 30.87
CA PRO A 6 25.54 -13.50 29.58
C PRO A 6 26.47 -12.28 29.59
N THR A 7 27.72 -12.51 29.20
CA THR A 7 28.73 -11.46 29.13
C THR A 7 28.24 -10.37 28.17
N PRO A 8 28.26 -9.09 28.56
CA PRO A 8 27.81 -8.02 27.69
C PRO A 8 28.64 -8.02 26.40
N PRO A 9 28.00 -7.80 25.24
CA PRO A 9 28.69 -7.88 23.95
C PRO A 9 29.85 -6.90 23.90
N SER A 10 30.98 -7.34 23.35
CA SER A 10 32.12 -6.45 23.18
C SER A 10 31.77 -5.33 22.19
N ARG A 11 32.52 -4.22 22.22
CA ARG A 11 32.36 -3.14 21.24
C ARG A 11 32.49 -3.64 19.80
N ALA A 12 33.35 -4.64 19.57
CA ALA A 12 33.51 -5.25 18.25
C ALA A 12 32.25 -6.03 17.83
N ASP A 13 31.66 -6.82 18.74
CA ASP A 13 30.42 -7.56 18.49
C ASP A 13 29.24 -6.61 18.23
N ALA A 14 29.16 -5.50 18.96
CA ALA A 14 28.13 -4.49 18.73
C ALA A 14 28.27 -3.81 17.35
N ILE A 15 29.50 -3.51 16.92
CA ILE A 15 29.76 -2.93 15.59
C ILE A 15 29.41 -3.93 14.48
N GLU A 16 29.78 -5.20 14.66
CA GLU A 16 29.50 -6.24 13.68
C GLU A 16 27.99 -6.52 13.58
N ALA A 17 27.29 -6.61 14.72
CA ALA A 17 25.83 -6.72 14.75
C ALA A 17 25.15 -5.55 14.03
N LEU A 18 25.62 -4.31 14.24
CA LEU A 18 25.11 -3.13 13.53
C LEU A 18 25.35 -3.23 12.02
N ARG A 19 26.53 -3.67 11.58
CA ARG A 19 26.83 -3.88 10.15
C ARG A 19 25.94 -4.94 9.53
N GLN A 20 25.71 -6.05 10.24
CA GLN A 20 24.83 -7.11 9.79
C GLN A 20 23.39 -6.61 9.65
N MET A 21 22.87 -5.88 10.64
CA MET A 21 21.55 -5.24 10.57
C MET A 21 21.44 -4.27 9.39
N GLN A 22 22.44 -3.41 9.18
CA GLN A 22 22.45 -2.48 8.04
C GLN A 22 22.50 -3.21 6.69
N SER A 23 23.30 -4.28 6.57
CA SER A 23 23.37 -5.08 5.33
C SER A 23 22.06 -5.80 5.04
N ALA A 24 21.37 -6.30 6.06
CA ALA A 24 20.04 -6.91 5.94
C ALA A 24 19.00 -5.88 5.47
N ARG A 25 19.01 -4.67 6.05
CA ARG A 25 18.13 -3.56 5.61
C ARG A 25 18.38 -3.15 4.16
N ARG A 26 19.64 -3.04 3.74
CA ARG A 26 20.01 -2.72 2.35
C ARG A 26 19.51 -3.78 1.37
N ARG A 27 19.70 -5.08 1.68
CA ARG A 27 19.16 -6.19 0.87
C ARG A 27 17.64 -6.16 0.80
N ALA A 28 16.96 -5.91 1.92
CA ALA A 28 15.52 -5.75 1.95
C ALA A 28 15.04 -4.56 1.11
N GLY A 29 15.82 -3.48 0.98
CA GLY A 29 15.53 -2.28 0.17
C GLY A 29 15.87 -2.39 -1.32
N ALA A 30 16.56 -3.47 -1.75
CA ALA A 30 17.12 -3.59 -3.10
C ALA A 30 16.07 -3.86 -4.18
N TYR A 31 14.99 -4.59 -3.86
CA TYR A 31 13.96 -4.91 -4.85
C TYR A 31 13.09 -3.68 -5.16
N ALA A 32 13.10 -3.24 -6.42
CA ALA A 32 12.21 -2.21 -6.94
C ALA A 32 10.97 -2.89 -7.53
N LEU A 33 9.78 -2.44 -7.11
CA LEU A 33 8.54 -2.90 -7.73
C LEU A 33 8.43 -2.27 -9.13
N PRO A 34 7.98 -3.03 -10.15
CA PRO A 34 7.81 -2.49 -11.49
C PRO A 34 6.65 -1.48 -11.53
N THR A 35 6.69 -0.51 -12.45
CA THR A 35 5.61 0.49 -12.62
C THR A 35 4.23 -0.15 -12.77
N ALA A 36 4.16 -1.30 -13.45
CA ALA A 36 2.92 -2.07 -13.61
C ALA A 36 2.28 -2.47 -12.28
N TYR A 37 3.05 -2.69 -11.21
CA TYR A 37 2.51 -2.98 -9.89
C TYR A 37 1.75 -1.78 -9.33
N HIS A 38 2.33 -0.58 -9.41
CA HIS A 38 1.69 0.65 -8.93
C HIS A 38 0.40 0.95 -9.72
N LEU A 39 0.43 0.73 -11.04
CA LEU A 39 -0.76 0.85 -11.88
C LEU A 39 -1.83 -0.18 -11.50
N ALA A 40 -1.44 -1.42 -11.15
CA ALA A 40 -2.38 -2.43 -10.67
C ALA A 40 -3.01 -2.04 -9.33
N VAL A 41 -2.25 -1.39 -8.42
CA VAL A 41 -2.80 -0.85 -7.17
C VAL A 41 -3.82 0.26 -7.49
N GLY A 42 -3.47 1.17 -8.40
CA GLY A 42 -4.41 2.13 -8.97
C GLY A 42 -5.68 1.46 -9.49
N GLY A 43 -5.53 0.39 -10.27
CA GLY A 43 -6.62 -0.40 -10.85
C GLY A 43 -7.57 -0.94 -9.80
N VAL A 44 -7.04 -1.52 -8.72
CA VAL A 44 -7.82 -2.05 -7.58
C VAL A 44 -8.70 -0.94 -6.98
N PHE A 45 -8.11 0.20 -6.59
CA PHE A 45 -8.87 1.28 -5.96
C PHE A 45 -9.85 1.96 -6.91
N GLY A 46 -9.44 2.19 -8.16
CA GLY A 46 -10.28 2.81 -9.19
C GLY A 46 -11.48 1.93 -9.56
N ALA A 47 -11.27 0.62 -9.69
CA ALA A 47 -12.33 -0.34 -9.98
C ALA A 47 -13.39 -0.40 -8.87
N LEU A 48 -12.99 -0.31 -7.58
CA LEU A 48 -13.94 -0.28 -6.47
C LEU A 48 -14.91 0.91 -6.56
N LEU A 49 -14.42 2.10 -6.93
CA LEU A 49 -15.30 3.25 -7.09
C LEU A 49 -16.11 3.20 -8.38
N ALA A 50 -15.49 2.82 -9.50
CA ALA A 50 -16.19 2.70 -10.79
C ALA A 50 -17.33 1.67 -10.75
N ALA A 51 -17.15 0.58 -10.00
CA ALA A 51 -18.14 -0.48 -9.85
C ALA A 51 -19.43 -0.01 -9.17
N GLN A 52 -19.44 1.12 -8.45
CA GLN A 52 -20.64 1.63 -7.81
C GLN A 52 -21.74 2.03 -8.80
N GLY A 53 -21.37 2.36 -10.04
CA GLY A 53 -22.34 2.63 -11.12
C GLY A 53 -22.92 1.38 -11.78
N LEU A 54 -22.50 0.17 -11.39
CA LEU A 54 -22.95 -1.07 -11.99
C LEU A 54 -24.18 -1.64 -11.26
N PRO A 55 -25.04 -2.42 -11.96
CA PRO A 55 -26.05 -3.23 -11.31
C PRO A 55 -25.43 -4.16 -10.26
N LEU A 56 -26.18 -4.46 -9.19
CA LEU A 56 -25.68 -5.17 -8.01
C LEU A 56 -24.89 -6.45 -8.34
N GLY A 57 -25.37 -7.28 -9.26
CA GLY A 57 -24.67 -8.52 -9.65
C GLY A 57 -23.29 -8.28 -10.26
N TRP A 58 -23.18 -7.30 -11.17
CA TRP A 58 -21.90 -6.92 -11.78
C TRP A 58 -20.98 -6.23 -10.79
N ARG A 59 -21.52 -5.36 -9.94
CA ARG A 59 -20.79 -4.72 -8.86
C ARG A 59 -20.13 -5.75 -7.94
N LEU A 60 -20.90 -6.73 -7.45
CA LEU A 60 -20.38 -7.79 -6.58
C LEU A 60 -19.30 -8.62 -7.29
N ALA A 61 -19.49 -8.94 -8.56
CA ALA A 61 -18.49 -9.67 -9.34
C ALA A 61 -17.16 -8.89 -9.43
N VAL A 62 -17.22 -7.59 -9.68
CA VAL A 62 -16.03 -6.72 -9.72
C VAL A 62 -15.39 -6.60 -8.35
N GLU A 63 -16.16 -6.37 -7.28
CA GLU A 63 -15.64 -6.27 -5.91
C GLU A 63 -14.92 -7.56 -5.48
N ILE A 64 -15.49 -8.73 -5.78
CA ILE A 64 -14.85 -10.04 -5.51
C ILE A 64 -13.54 -10.18 -6.30
N ALA A 65 -13.57 -9.86 -7.60
CA ALA A 65 -12.39 -9.95 -8.45
C ALA A 65 -11.27 -9.01 -7.98
N VAL A 66 -11.63 -7.80 -7.55
CA VAL A 66 -10.68 -6.80 -7.04
C VAL A 66 -10.08 -7.22 -5.71
N VAL A 67 -10.88 -7.76 -4.77
CA VAL A 67 -10.36 -8.32 -3.51
C VAL A 67 -9.40 -9.47 -3.78
N ALA A 68 -9.75 -10.39 -4.69
CA ALA A 68 -8.87 -11.48 -5.07
C ALA A 68 -7.56 -10.97 -5.69
N ALA A 69 -7.63 -9.96 -6.57
CA ALA A 69 -6.46 -9.33 -7.16
C ALA A 69 -5.58 -8.66 -6.09
N ALA A 70 -6.17 -7.92 -5.14
CA ALA A 70 -5.44 -7.27 -4.06
C ALA A 70 -4.72 -8.30 -3.16
N LEU A 71 -5.38 -9.41 -2.83
CA LEU A 71 -4.77 -10.50 -2.05
C LEU A 71 -3.63 -11.17 -2.83
N ALA A 72 -3.82 -11.44 -4.12
CA ALA A 72 -2.78 -12.02 -4.98
C ALA A 72 -1.57 -11.08 -5.11
N MET A 73 -1.81 -9.78 -5.29
CA MET A 73 -0.75 -8.76 -5.33
C MET A 73 0.00 -8.66 -4.00
N MET A 74 -0.70 -8.72 -2.88
CA MET A 74 -0.09 -8.72 -1.55
C MET A 74 0.76 -9.98 -1.32
N ALA A 75 0.26 -11.16 -1.70
CA ALA A 75 1.00 -12.41 -1.60
C ALA A 75 2.25 -12.40 -2.49
N TRP A 76 2.11 -11.94 -3.74
CA TRP A 76 3.21 -11.80 -4.68
C TRP A 76 4.24 -10.81 -4.16
N SER A 77 3.84 -9.59 -3.78
CA SER A 77 4.77 -8.55 -3.33
C SER A 77 5.54 -8.98 -2.10
N ARG A 78 4.89 -9.66 -1.14
CA ARG A 78 5.54 -10.28 0.02
C ARG A 78 6.55 -11.35 -0.40
N ARG A 79 6.23 -12.19 -1.38
CA ARG A 79 7.13 -13.25 -1.87
C ARG A 79 8.38 -12.69 -2.56
N VAL A 80 8.24 -11.69 -3.45
CA VAL A 80 9.41 -11.13 -4.18
C VAL A 80 10.23 -10.14 -3.34
N THR A 81 9.58 -9.36 -2.48
CA THR A 81 10.29 -8.32 -1.72
C THR A 81 10.67 -8.74 -0.30
N GLY A 82 10.02 -9.76 0.26
CA GLY A 82 10.12 -10.11 1.69
C GLY A 82 9.56 -9.03 2.63
N ARG A 83 8.93 -7.98 2.10
CA ARG A 83 8.45 -6.83 2.88
C ARG A 83 7.02 -7.05 3.35
N PHE A 84 6.77 -6.75 4.62
CA PHE A 84 5.43 -6.47 5.13
C PHE A 84 5.48 -5.11 5.81
N VAL A 85 5.03 -4.07 5.10
CA VAL A 85 5.07 -2.69 5.62
C VAL A 85 3.74 -2.38 6.29
N ASN A 86 3.76 -2.19 7.61
CA ASN A 86 2.59 -1.71 8.33
C ASN A 86 2.41 -0.21 8.07
N GLY A 87 1.28 0.17 7.46
CA GLY A 87 0.91 1.57 7.21
C GLY A 87 0.75 2.43 8.45
N TRP A 88 0.56 1.84 9.62
CA TRP A 88 0.41 2.54 10.89
C TRP A 88 1.74 2.86 11.59
N ARG A 89 2.88 2.43 11.03
CA ARG A 89 4.20 2.77 11.56
C ARG A 89 4.39 4.29 11.66
N LYS A 90 5.10 4.76 12.68
CA LYS A 90 5.52 6.18 12.76
C LYS A 90 6.49 6.47 11.60
N GLY A 91 6.14 7.39 10.70
CA GLY A 91 6.93 7.77 9.53
C GLY A 91 6.08 8.43 8.44
N PRO A 92 6.69 8.88 7.32
CA PRO A 92 5.98 9.51 6.19
C PRO A 92 4.93 8.59 5.56
N THR A 93 5.14 7.27 5.60
CA THR A 93 4.19 6.28 5.07
C THR A 93 2.82 6.34 5.76
N ARG A 94 2.75 6.79 7.01
CA ARG A 94 1.47 6.99 7.72
C ARG A 94 0.62 8.07 7.05
N TRP A 95 1.24 9.18 6.68
CA TRP A 95 0.51 10.28 6.04
C TRP A 95 -0.01 9.87 4.67
N ILE A 96 0.73 9.05 3.93
CA ILE A 96 0.26 8.48 2.66
C ILE A 96 -0.98 7.59 2.91
N ALA A 97 -0.96 6.74 3.94
CA ALA A 97 -2.10 5.90 4.30
C ALA A 97 -3.35 6.74 4.63
N VAL A 98 -3.16 7.79 5.43
CA VAL A 98 -4.23 8.71 5.83
C VAL A 98 -4.78 9.44 4.61
N THR A 99 -3.92 10.04 3.78
CA THR A 99 -4.33 10.74 2.56
C THR A 99 -5.07 9.82 1.60
N LEU A 100 -4.59 8.59 1.41
CA LEU A 100 -5.25 7.62 0.54
C LEU A 100 -6.64 7.23 1.07
N THR A 101 -6.74 7.03 2.38
CA THR A 101 -8.03 6.72 3.04
C THR A 101 -9.02 7.87 2.90
N VAL A 102 -8.57 9.09 3.19
CA VAL A 102 -9.40 10.31 3.07
C VAL A 102 -9.83 10.53 1.63
N ALA A 103 -8.93 10.37 0.66
CA ALA A 103 -9.26 10.51 -0.76
C ALA A 103 -10.29 9.46 -1.21
N PHE A 104 -10.10 8.20 -0.81
CA PHE A 104 -11.02 7.12 -1.17
C PHE A 104 -12.41 7.33 -0.57
N VAL A 105 -12.49 7.58 0.74
CA VAL A 105 -13.77 7.81 1.42
C VAL A 105 -14.44 9.09 0.90
N GLY A 106 -13.67 10.16 0.71
CA GLY A 106 -14.18 11.43 0.18
C GLY A 106 -14.78 11.28 -1.22
N LEU A 107 -14.09 10.59 -2.13
CA LEU A 107 -14.62 10.31 -3.47
C LEU A 107 -15.82 9.38 -3.44
N ALA A 108 -15.82 8.35 -2.59
CA ALA A 108 -16.97 7.46 -2.44
C ALA A 108 -18.23 8.22 -1.98
N LEU A 109 -18.10 9.04 -0.93
CA LEU A 109 -19.21 9.86 -0.42
C LEU A 109 -19.69 10.90 -1.43
N ALA A 110 -18.76 11.58 -2.11
CA ALA A 110 -19.10 12.55 -3.16
C ALA A 110 -19.85 11.89 -4.32
N THR A 111 -19.47 10.66 -4.68
CA THR A 111 -20.17 9.89 -5.73
C THR A 111 -21.61 9.58 -5.32
N LEU A 112 -21.80 9.11 -4.09
CA LEU A 112 -23.15 8.80 -3.56
C LEU A 112 -24.03 10.04 -3.53
N GLU A 113 -23.48 11.19 -3.15
CA GLU A 113 -24.26 12.42 -3.10
C GLU A 113 -24.62 12.93 -4.51
N VAL A 114 -23.66 12.95 -5.43
CA VAL A 114 -23.91 13.40 -6.81
C VAL A 114 -24.95 12.53 -7.50
N ASP A 115 -24.91 11.21 -7.27
CA ASP A 115 -25.91 10.29 -7.82
C ASP A 115 -27.30 10.55 -7.21
N ALA A 116 -27.39 10.83 -5.91
CA ALA A 116 -28.64 11.12 -5.21
C ALA A 116 -29.28 12.47 -5.61
N THR A 117 -28.47 13.47 -5.96
CA THR A 117 -28.96 14.85 -6.17
C THR A 117 -29.01 15.31 -7.62
N HIS A 118 -28.14 14.77 -8.49
CA HIS A 118 -27.98 15.28 -9.86
C HIS A 118 -28.18 14.20 -10.94
N GLU A 119 -28.48 12.95 -10.56
CA GLU A 119 -28.68 11.79 -11.47
C GLU A 119 -27.50 11.57 -12.45
N VAL A 120 -26.29 11.99 -12.07
CA VAL A 120 -25.10 11.89 -12.92
C VAL A 120 -24.52 10.48 -12.84
N ARG A 121 -25.05 9.59 -13.67
CA ARG A 121 -24.65 8.16 -13.73
C ARG A 121 -23.17 7.91 -14.05
N VAL A 122 -22.45 8.90 -14.57
CA VAL A 122 -21.01 8.81 -14.87
C VAL A 122 -20.11 9.16 -13.69
N ALA A 123 -20.67 9.69 -12.59
CA ALA A 123 -19.89 10.11 -11.43
C ALA A 123 -19.03 8.97 -10.83
N PRO A 124 -19.52 7.73 -10.66
CA PRO A 124 -18.70 6.62 -10.17
C PRO A 124 -17.49 6.32 -11.05
N LEU A 125 -17.68 6.39 -12.37
CA LEU A 125 -16.60 6.14 -13.33
C LEU A 125 -15.50 7.21 -13.23
N LEU A 126 -15.89 8.49 -13.17
CA LEU A 126 -14.94 9.60 -13.03
C LEU A 126 -14.21 9.54 -11.69
N ALA A 127 -14.91 9.21 -10.60
CA ALA A 127 -14.31 8.99 -9.30
C ALA A 127 -13.31 7.82 -9.34
N GLY A 128 -13.64 6.73 -10.05
CA GLY A 128 -12.73 5.61 -10.28
C GLY A 128 -11.46 6.00 -11.03
N VAL A 129 -11.56 6.80 -12.09
CA VAL A 129 -10.40 7.30 -12.83
C VAL A 129 -9.52 8.20 -11.95
N ALA A 130 -10.13 9.11 -11.19
CA ALA A 130 -9.38 9.96 -10.25
C ALA A 130 -8.66 9.12 -9.19
N MET A 131 -9.36 8.14 -8.61
CA MET A 131 -8.82 7.28 -7.57
C MET A 131 -7.71 6.37 -8.10
N PHE A 132 -7.80 5.90 -9.35
CA PHE A 132 -6.72 5.16 -10.00
C PHE A 132 -5.40 5.94 -9.97
N VAL A 133 -5.44 7.21 -10.39
CA VAL A 133 -4.25 8.07 -10.44
C VAL A 133 -3.71 8.33 -9.04
N ILE A 134 -4.58 8.66 -8.09
CA ILE A 134 -4.22 8.93 -6.70
C ILE A 134 -3.56 7.69 -6.07
N ALA A 135 -4.17 6.52 -6.19
CA ALA A 135 -3.68 5.29 -5.58
C ALA A 135 -2.37 4.81 -6.21
N ALA A 136 -2.23 4.87 -7.54
CA ALA A 136 -0.98 4.51 -8.21
C ALA A 136 0.18 5.43 -7.79
N MET A 137 -0.07 6.74 -7.71
CA MET A 137 0.94 7.70 -7.27
C MET A 137 1.27 7.54 -5.78
N ALA A 138 0.27 7.31 -4.93
CA ALA A 138 0.45 7.06 -3.50
C ALA A 138 1.29 5.81 -3.24
N ASP A 139 1.01 4.70 -3.93
CA ASP A 139 1.78 3.46 -3.80
C ASP A 139 3.23 3.62 -4.29
N TRP A 140 3.42 4.33 -5.40
CA TRP A 140 4.75 4.68 -5.88
C TRP A 140 5.53 5.51 -4.84
N LEU A 141 4.94 6.61 -4.34
CA LEU A 141 5.55 7.45 -3.30
C LEU A 141 5.86 6.65 -2.04
N TRP A 142 4.95 5.76 -1.63
CA TRP A 142 5.13 4.89 -0.47
C TRP A 142 6.40 4.06 -0.59
N VAL A 143 6.61 3.42 -1.74
CA VAL A 143 7.81 2.63 -1.98
C VAL A 143 9.06 3.49 -1.97
N GLN A 144 9.02 4.71 -2.53
CA GLN A 144 10.17 5.61 -2.49
C GLN A 144 10.53 6.04 -1.07
N PHE A 145 9.55 6.48 -0.28
CA PHE A 145 9.79 6.87 1.12
C PHE A 145 10.28 5.70 1.97
N TYR A 146 9.69 4.52 1.79
CA TYR A 146 10.12 3.32 2.50
C TYR A 146 11.57 2.94 2.15
N ARG A 147 11.97 3.03 0.88
CA ARG A 147 13.36 2.79 0.45
C ARG A 147 14.31 3.83 1.03
N ALA A 148 13.95 5.11 1.01
CA ALA A 148 14.74 6.17 1.60
C ALA A 148 14.94 5.97 3.12
N GLU A 149 13.92 5.52 3.83
CA GLU A 149 14.02 5.20 5.27
C GLU A 149 14.92 3.99 5.56
N LEU A 150 15.00 3.01 4.65
CA LEU A 150 15.89 1.85 4.81
C LEU A 150 17.37 2.17 4.53
N GLN A 151 17.64 3.25 3.81
CA GLN A 151 18.98 3.70 3.46
C GLN A 151 19.58 4.70 4.46
N ARG A 152 18.77 5.24 5.37
CA ARG A 152 19.20 6.06 6.51
C ARG A 152 19.64 5.16 7.67
#